data_AF-A0A1I6FKC6-F1
#
_entry.id   AF-A0A1I6FKC6-F1
#
_cell.length_a   1.000
_cell.length_b   1.000
_cell.length_c   1.000
_cell.angle_alpha   90.00
_cell.angle_beta   90.00
_cell.angle_gamma   90.00
#
_symmetry.space_group_name_H-M   'P 1'
#
loop_
_entity.id
_entity.type
_entity.pdbx_description
1 polymer ?
#
loop_
_entity_poly.entity_id
_entity_poly.type
_entity_poly.pdbx_seq_one_letter_code
_entity_poly.pdbx_strand_id
1 'polypeptide(L)'
;MTDSLWYPSVEDVVAIHDDIVAEYPDTPPGVRNPGDVEFALNYVEEGSFGSAPDTIHEKAYHLLRLLVANHPSVDANKRTALNATVVFYFLNGCRFEYDDEVRAILKAFGTDEAAMDEEGTTEYLRSRTGELDLAGEIDERRDELVNYGLDRLTGDSSDPTINGARSVRSGMTTEGGAETASPLDEVMEDIRRELVRRVAAGDRDSNRDIYDALEDE
;
A
#
# COMPACT_ATOMS: atom_id res chain seq x y z
N MET A 1 17.82 -13.21 12.27
CA MET A 1 16.47 -13.77 12.52
C MET A 1 15.75 -13.63 11.20
N THR A 2 15.00 -14.63 10.75
CA THR A 2 14.20 -14.51 9.52
C THR A 2 13.04 -13.57 9.83
N ASP A 3 13.30 -12.27 9.76
CA ASP A 3 12.25 -11.26 9.86
C ASP A 3 11.43 -11.39 8.58
N SER A 4 10.30 -12.07 8.70
CA SER A 4 9.30 -12.12 7.64
C SER A 4 8.86 -10.68 7.40
N LEU A 5 9.12 -10.17 6.21
CA LEU A 5 8.64 -8.85 5.83
C LEU A 5 7.11 -8.88 5.76
N TRP A 6 6.50 -7.76 6.09
CA TRP A 6 5.10 -7.49 5.80
C TRP A 6 4.96 -7.08 4.32
N TYR A 7 3.94 -7.60 3.65
CA TYR A 7 3.58 -7.23 2.28
C TYR A 7 2.14 -6.70 2.25
N PRO A 8 1.85 -5.64 1.46
CA PRO A 8 0.48 -5.19 1.26
C PRO A 8 -0.32 -6.24 0.48
N SER A 9 -1.61 -6.38 0.80
CA SER A 9 -2.53 -7.16 -0.02
C SER A 9 -2.99 -6.34 -1.24
N VAL A 10 -3.64 -7.00 -2.19
CA VAL A 10 -4.28 -6.29 -3.32
C VAL A 10 -5.30 -5.27 -2.79
N GLU A 11 -6.09 -5.62 -1.77
CA GLU A 11 -7.04 -4.70 -1.16
C GLU A 11 -6.36 -3.49 -0.51
N ASP A 12 -5.19 -3.66 0.09
CA ASP A 12 -4.45 -2.54 0.68
C ASP A 12 -3.99 -1.54 -0.40
N VAL A 13 -3.46 -2.04 -1.53
CA VAL A 13 -3.03 -1.19 -2.66
C VAL A 13 -4.23 -0.49 -3.31
N VAL A 14 -5.36 -1.20 -3.48
CA VAL A 14 -6.59 -0.62 -4.02
C VAL A 14 -7.16 0.43 -3.06
N ALA A 15 -7.15 0.20 -1.75
CA ALA A 15 -7.60 1.19 -0.77
C ALA A 15 -6.73 2.46 -0.80
N ILE A 16 -5.41 2.31 -0.93
CA ILE A 16 -4.49 3.45 -1.11
C ILE A 16 -4.83 4.22 -2.40
N HIS A 17 -5.11 3.51 -3.50
CA HIS A 17 -5.52 4.12 -4.77
C HIS A 17 -6.84 4.89 -4.63
N ASP A 18 -7.86 4.29 -4.03
CA ASP A 18 -9.17 4.90 -3.82
C ASP A 18 -9.07 6.17 -2.97
N ASP A 19 -8.26 6.16 -1.91
CA ASP A 19 -8.03 7.34 -1.06
C ASP A 19 -7.33 8.48 -1.84
N ILE A 20 -6.35 8.15 -2.69
CA ILE A 20 -5.71 9.13 -3.58
C ILE A 20 -6.76 9.71 -4.53
N VAL A 21 -7.53 8.89 -5.23
CA VAL A 21 -8.56 9.39 -6.15
C VAL A 21 -9.59 10.28 -5.45
N ALA A 22 -9.95 9.96 -4.20
CA ALA A 22 -10.85 10.77 -3.41
C ALA A 22 -10.27 12.15 -3.05
N GLU A 23 -8.95 12.25 -2.86
CA GLU A 23 -8.25 13.52 -2.60
C GLU A 23 -8.10 14.41 -3.85
N TYR A 24 -8.09 13.81 -5.05
CA TYR A 24 -7.88 14.51 -6.32
C TYR A 24 -9.11 14.33 -7.25
N PRO A 25 -10.13 15.20 -7.17
CA PRO A 25 -11.42 14.99 -7.84
C PRO A 25 -11.36 14.91 -9.37
N ASP A 26 -10.31 15.47 -9.98
CA ASP A 26 -10.08 15.45 -11.42
C ASP A 26 -9.38 14.17 -11.89
N THR A 27 -8.85 13.36 -10.96
CA THR A 27 -8.23 12.07 -11.24
C THR A 27 -9.31 11.00 -11.51
N PRO A 28 -9.33 10.35 -12.68
CA PRO A 28 -10.32 9.32 -13.00
C PRO A 28 -10.24 8.09 -12.06
N PRO A 29 -11.37 7.63 -11.49
CA PRO A 29 -11.39 6.45 -10.64
C PRO A 29 -11.26 5.14 -11.42
N GLY A 30 -10.85 4.09 -10.70
CA GLY A 30 -11.00 2.70 -11.12
C GLY A 30 -9.68 1.96 -11.37
N VAL A 31 -9.70 0.67 -11.01
CA VAL A 31 -8.66 -0.30 -11.30
C VAL A 31 -8.99 -1.02 -12.62
N ARG A 32 -8.10 -0.96 -13.61
CA ARG A 32 -8.26 -1.63 -14.91
C ARG A 32 -7.99 -3.12 -14.81
N ASN A 33 -6.91 -3.49 -14.12
CA ASN A 33 -6.46 -4.86 -14.01
C ASN A 33 -5.89 -5.14 -12.60
N PRO A 34 -6.71 -5.65 -11.66
CA PRO A 34 -6.23 -6.06 -10.35
C PRO A 34 -5.15 -7.16 -10.41
N GLY A 35 -5.11 -7.96 -11.48
CA GLY A 35 -4.09 -8.99 -11.67
C GLY A 35 -2.67 -8.43 -11.84
N ASP A 36 -2.52 -7.17 -12.27
CA ASP A 36 -1.22 -6.52 -12.35
C ASP A 36 -0.69 -6.11 -10.96
N VAL A 37 -1.58 -5.79 -10.03
CA VAL A 37 -1.24 -5.59 -8.62
C VAL A 37 -0.83 -6.92 -8.00
N GLU A 38 -1.66 -7.96 -8.18
CA GLU A 38 -1.36 -9.30 -7.68
C GLU A 38 -0.01 -9.83 -8.21
N PHE A 39 0.27 -9.62 -9.50
CA PHE A 39 1.55 -9.97 -10.10
C PHE A 39 2.73 -9.24 -9.44
N ALA A 40 2.60 -7.92 -9.22
CA ALA A 40 3.66 -7.13 -8.59
C ALA A 40 3.97 -7.63 -7.17
N LEU A 41 2.93 -7.89 -6.38
CA LEU A 41 3.06 -8.38 -5.00
C LEU A 41 3.69 -9.77 -4.95
N ASN A 42 3.21 -10.70 -5.78
CA ASN A 42 3.77 -12.06 -5.87
C ASN A 42 5.25 -12.03 -6.29
N TYR A 43 5.62 -11.18 -7.25
CA TYR A 43 7.01 -11.03 -7.67
C TYR A 43 7.90 -10.49 -6.55
N VAL A 44 7.42 -9.49 -5.81
CA VAL A 44 8.17 -8.86 -4.72
C VAL A 44 8.35 -9.83 -3.54
N GLU A 45 7.36 -10.66 -3.24
CA GLU A 45 7.41 -11.66 -2.17
C GLU A 45 8.23 -12.90 -2.56
N GLU A 46 7.86 -13.56 -3.65
CA GLU A 46 8.35 -14.89 -4.02
C GLU A 46 9.44 -14.87 -5.11
N GLY A 47 9.59 -13.76 -5.83
CA GLY A 47 10.46 -13.68 -7.00
C GLY A 47 9.89 -14.38 -8.24
N SER A 48 10.75 -14.60 -9.24
CA SER A 48 10.40 -15.34 -10.45
C SER A 48 11.59 -16.07 -11.03
N PHE A 49 11.36 -17.21 -11.69
CA PHE A 49 12.38 -18.01 -12.38
C PHE A 49 13.64 -18.32 -11.54
N GLY A 50 13.49 -18.48 -10.23
CA GLY A 50 14.59 -18.83 -9.32
C GLY A 50 15.46 -17.65 -8.88
N SER A 51 15.02 -16.41 -9.13
CA SER A 51 15.60 -15.18 -8.59
C SER A 51 14.51 -14.40 -7.89
N ALA A 52 14.77 -13.99 -6.65
CA ALA A 52 13.89 -13.11 -5.89
C ALA A 52 14.69 -11.88 -5.46
N PRO A 53 14.05 -10.71 -5.33
CA PRO A 53 14.65 -9.58 -4.67
C PRO A 53 14.99 -9.95 -3.21
N ASP A 54 16.24 -9.76 -2.81
CA ASP A 54 16.77 -10.25 -1.54
C ASP A 54 16.59 -9.21 -0.43
N THR A 55 16.92 -7.95 -0.72
CA THR A 55 16.84 -6.87 0.28
C THR A 55 15.49 -6.17 0.27
N ILE A 56 15.11 -5.55 1.39
CA ILE A 56 13.92 -4.70 1.46
C ILE A 56 13.93 -3.59 0.40
N HIS A 57 15.11 -3.07 0.04
CA HIS A 57 15.24 -2.01 -0.96
C HIS A 57 15.05 -2.52 -2.39
N GLU A 58 15.52 -3.72 -2.71
CA GLU A 58 15.25 -4.36 -4.01
C GLU A 58 13.75 -4.69 -4.12
N LYS A 59 13.15 -5.21 -3.05
CA LYS A 59 11.70 -5.46 -2.95
C LYS A 59 10.89 -4.18 -3.16
N ALA A 60 11.26 -3.09 -2.49
CA ALA A 60 10.65 -1.77 -2.65
C ALA A 60 10.84 -1.21 -4.06
N TYR A 61 12.02 -1.38 -4.67
CA TYR A 61 12.27 -1.00 -6.06
C TYR A 61 11.30 -1.69 -7.01
N HIS A 62 11.16 -3.02 -6.90
CA HIS A 62 10.27 -3.76 -7.78
C HIS A 62 8.79 -3.45 -7.52
N LEU A 63 8.39 -3.23 -6.26
CA LEU A 63 7.03 -2.79 -5.93
C LEU A 63 6.71 -1.45 -6.61
N LEU A 64 7.60 -0.47 -6.44
CA LEU A 64 7.48 0.86 -7.04
C LEU A 64 7.44 0.78 -8.57
N ARG A 65 8.40 0.09 -9.18
CA ARG A 65 8.52 -0.06 -10.63
C ARG A 65 7.31 -0.76 -11.24
N LEU A 66 6.91 -1.92 -10.72
CA LEU A 66 5.87 -2.75 -11.33
C LEU A 66 4.49 -2.10 -11.21
N LEU A 67 4.19 -1.45 -10.09
CA LEU A 67 2.94 -0.70 -9.94
C LEU A 67 2.86 0.50 -10.88
N VAL A 68 3.99 1.12 -11.22
CA VAL A 68 4.00 2.16 -12.27
C VAL A 68 3.90 1.54 -13.65
N ALA A 69 4.82 0.64 -14.01
CA ALA A 69 5.00 0.15 -15.38
C ALA A 69 3.81 -0.69 -15.87
N ASN A 70 3.17 -1.46 -14.99
CA ASN A 70 2.02 -2.27 -15.38
C ASN A 70 0.73 -1.44 -15.47
N HIS A 71 0.71 -0.23 -14.90
CA HIS A 71 -0.44 0.68 -14.90
C HIS A 71 -1.77 -0.01 -14.52
N PRO A 72 -1.87 -0.65 -13.33
CA PRO A 72 -3.04 -1.42 -12.91
C PRO A 72 -4.32 -0.58 -12.85
N SER A 73 -4.22 0.73 -12.63
CA SER A 73 -5.35 1.67 -12.52
C SER A 73 -5.49 2.59 -13.73
N VAL A 74 -6.68 3.21 -13.84
CA VAL A 74 -6.99 4.16 -14.91
C VAL A 74 -6.03 5.34 -14.88
N ASP A 75 -5.80 5.86 -13.68
CA ASP A 75 -4.89 6.95 -13.37
C ASP A 75 -4.34 6.77 -11.93
N ALA A 76 -3.52 7.70 -11.46
CA ALA A 76 -2.84 7.73 -10.16
C ALA A 76 -1.81 6.62 -9.92
N ASN A 77 -1.44 5.82 -10.92
CA ASN A 77 -0.48 4.71 -10.77
C ASN A 77 0.84 5.13 -10.09
N LYS A 78 1.42 6.29 -10.48
CA LYS A 78 2.65 6.82 -9.85
C LYS A 78 2.46 7.18 -8.39
N ARG A 79 1.37 7.89 -8.06
CA ARG A 79 1.01 8.30 -6.71
C ARG A 79 0.73 7.08 -5.82
N THR A 80 0.02 6.09 -6.34
CA THR A 80 -0.27 4.82 -5.66
C THR A 80 0.99 4.01 -5.43
N ALA A 81 1.86 3.87 -6.44
CA ALA A 81 3.10 3.13 -6.31
C ALA A 81 4.03 3.73 -5.24
N LEU A 82 4.17 5.07 -5.24
CA LEU A 82 4.95 5.79 -4.23
C LEU A 82 4.40 5.51 -2.81
N ASN A 83 3.10 5.73 -2.63
CA ASN A 83 2.48 5.64 -1.31
C ASN A 83 2.43 4.20 -0.77
N ALA A 84 2.19 3.21 -1.64
CA ALA A 84 2.28 1.79 -1.29
C ALA A 84 3.71 1.39 -0.88
N THR A 85 4.72 1.95 -1.53
CA THR A 85 6.14 1.72 -1.18
C THR A 85 6.50 2.34 0.18
N VAL A 86 5.96 3.53 0.48
CA VAL A 86 6.14 4.16 1.81
C VAL A 86 5.50 3.30 2.91
N VAL A 87 4.26 2.83 2.71
CA VAL A 87 3.59 1.94 3.66
C VAL A 87 4.36 0.63 3.85
N PHE A 88 4.88 0.05 2.76
CA PHE A 88 5.72 -1.14 2.82
C PHE A 88 6.96 -0.91 3.69
N TYR A 89 7.69 0.19 3.51
CA TYR A 89 8.81 0.51 4.40
C TYR A 89 8.37 0.70 5.85
N PHE A 90 7.32 1.49 6.08
CA PHE A 90 6.85 1.82 7.41
C PHE A 90 6.50 0.58 8.23
N LEU A 91 5.70 -0.33 7.66
CA LEU A 91 5.27 -1.56 8.34
C LEU A 91 6.39 -2.60 8.48
N ASN A 92 7.53 -2.37 7.84
CA ASN A 92 8.76 -3.12 8.02
C ASN A 92 9.82 -2.37 8.86
N GLY A 93 9.40 -1.35 9.63
CA GLY A 93 10.29 -0.64 10.57
C GLY A 93 11.28 0.29 9.89
N CYS A 94 10.95 0.80 8.71
CA CYS A 94 11.79 1.70 7.94
C CYS A 94 11.06 3.03 7.66
N ARG A 95 11.76 4.16 7.81
CA ARG A 95 11.27 5.48 7.38
C ARG A 95 11.90 5.79 6.03
N PHE A 96 11.07 5.91 5.00
CA PHE A 96 11.50 6.35 3.68
C PHE A 96 11.26 7.86 3.52
N GLU A 97 12.32 8.65 3.40
CA GLU A 97 12.26 10.11 3.24
C GLU A 97 12.75 10.50 1.85
N TYR A 98 11.85 10.78 0.93
CA TYR A 98 12.20 11.08 -0.47
C TYR A 98 12.21 12.59 -0.75
N ASP A 99 12.84 12.97 -1.85
CA ASP A 99 12.77 14.34 -2.40
C ASP A 99 12.30 14.31 -3.86
N ASP A 100 12.39 15.44 -4.57
CA ASP A 100 11.94 15.59 -5.95
C ASP A 100 12.56 14.58 -6.92
N GLU A 101 13.71 13.96 -6.61
CA GLU A 101 14.31 12.91 -7.44
C GLU A 101 13.36 11.72 -7.65
N VAL A 102 12.48 11.42 -6.68
CA VAL A 102 11.50 10.35 -6.78
C VAL A 102 10.54 10.54 -7.97
N ARG A 103 10.24 11.79 -8.33
CA ARG A 103 9.35 12.09 -9.47
C ARG A 103 10.00 11.73 -10.79
N ALA A 104 11.30 12.00 -10.92
CA ALA A 104 12.06 11.61 -12.11
C ALA A 104 12.10 10.09 -12.27
N ILE A 105 12.33 9.37 -11.17
CA ILE A 105 12.30 7.90 -11.13
C ILE A 105 10.92 7.36 -11.55
N LEU A 106 9.84 7.86 -10.95
CA LEU A 106 8.46 7.45 -11.26
C LEU A 106 8.08 7.71 -12.72
N LYS A 107 8.49 8.85 -13.30
CA LYS A 107 8.29 9.12 -14.74
C LYS A 107 9.06 8.15 -15.60
N ALA A 108 10.30 7.86 -15.23
CA ALA A 108 11.15 6.94 -15.97
C ALA A 108 10.45 5.57 -16.06
N PHE A 109 9.96 5.02 -14.95
CA PHE A 109 9.24 3.74 -14.92
C PHE A 109 8.03 3.67 -15.85
N GLY A 110 7.29 4.77 -16.02
CA GLY A 110 6.10 4.80 -16.89
C GLY A 110 6.40 5.02 -18.38
N THR A 111 7.66 5.27 -18.76
CA THR A 111 8.00 5.70 -20.14
C THR A 111 9.02 4.82 -20.86
N ASP A 112 10.02 4.27 -20.17
CA ASP A 112 11.07 3.47 -20.80
C ASP A 112 11.62 2.36 -19.90
N GLU A 113 10.87 1.27 -19.76
CA GLU A 113 11.19 0.15 -18.89
C GLU A 113 12.62 -0.44 -19.08
N ALA A 114 13.19 -0.34 -20.29
CA ALA A 114 14.49 -0.88 -20.66
C ALA A 114 15.67 0.04 -20.28
N ALA A 115 15.41 1.32 -20.00
CA ALA A 115 16.41 2.30 -19.58
C ALA A 115 16.52 2.44 -18.05
N MET A 116 15.82 1.61 -17.28
CA MET A 116 15.79 1.74 -15.82
C MET A 116 17.11 1.34 -15.18
N ASP A 117 17.70 2.28 -14.45
CA ASP A 117 18.84 2.05 -13.58
C ASP A 117 18.36 1.44 -12.26
N GLU A 118 18.25 0.10 -12.26
CA GLU A 118 17.84 -0.67 -11.08
C GLU A 118 18.78 -0.47 -9.90
N GLU A 119 20.10 -0.52 -10.15
CA GLU A 119 21.11 -0.36 -9.11
C GLU A 119 21.06 1.05 -8.52
N GLY A 120 21.05 2.08 -9.37
CA GLY A 120 20.96 3.47 -8.94
C GLY A 120 19.67 3.79 -8.19
N THR A 121 18.53 3.28 -8.66
CA THR A 121 17.25 3.50 -7.96
C THR A 121 17.19 2.76 -6.63
N THR A 122 17.70 1.53 -6.58
CA THR A 122 17.77 0.77 -5.32
C THR A 122 18.67 1.47 -4.31
N GLU A 123 19.79 2.05 -4.76
CA GLU A 123 20.69 2.82 -3.90
C GLU A 123 20.05 4.16 -3.47
N TYR A 124 19.30 4.84 -4.34
CA TYR A 124 18.49 5.99 -3.94
C TYR A 124 17.53 5.59 -2.80
N LEU A 125 16.73 4.54 -2.99
CA LEU A 125 15.80 4.06 -1.97
C LEU A 125 16.52 3.71 -0.66
N ARG A 126 17.67 3.02 -0.73
CA ARG A 126 18.49 2.69 0.44
C ARG A 126 19.01 3.93 1.17
N SER A 127 19.62 4.86 0.45
CA SER A 127 20.22 6.07 1.02
C SER A 127 19.19 7.01 1.66
N ARG A 128 17.94 6.94 1.19
CA ARG A 128 16.79 7.71 1.67
C ARG A 128 15.97 6.98 2.73
N THR A 129 16.41 5.79 3.16
CA THR A 129 15.68 4.99 4.16
C THR A 129 16.48 4.86 5.45
N GLY A 130 15.84 5.21 6.57
CA GLY A 130 16.38 5.04 7.93
C GLY A 130 15.58 4.04 8.75
N GLU A 131 16.14 3.65 9.91
CA GLU A 131 15.43 2.83 10.89
C GLU A 131 14.28 3.63 11.55
N LEU A 132 13.15 2.96 11.76
CA LEU A 132 11.96 3.53 12.40
C LEU A 132 11.58 2.69 13.63
N ASP A 133 11.33 3.35 14.76
CA ASP A 133 10.69 2.72 15.92
C ASP A 133 9.20 2.49 15.63
N LEU A 134 8.90 1.40 14.92
CA LEU A 134 7.54 1.03 14.55
C LEU A 134 6.64 0.84 15.78
N ALA A 135 7.19 0.33 16.89
CA ALA A 135 6.42 0.15 18.11
C ALA A 135 6.01 1.50 18.70
N GLY A 136 6.93 2.48 18.73
CA GLY A 136 6.63 3.85 19.12
C GLY A 136 5.58 4.51 18.23
N GLU A 137 5.72 4.38 16.91
CA GLU A 137 4.75 4.92 15.95
C GLU A 137 3.35 4.29 16.09
N ILE A 138 3.27 2.98 16.33
CA ILE A 138 1.99 2.31 16.60
C ILE A 138 1.42 2.77 17.95
N ASP A 139 2.27 3.00 18.96
CA ASP A 139 1.85 3.46 20.28
C ASP A 139 1.22 4.85 20.23
N GLU A 140 1.81 5.76 19.46
CA GLU A 140 1.27 7.11 19.23
C GLU A 140 -0.12 7.09 18.58
N ARG A 141 -0.42 6.07 17.78
CA ARG A 141 -1.72 5.90 17.09
C ARG A 141 -2.67 4.94 17.83
N ARG A 142 -2.24 4.39 18.97
CA ARG A 142 -2.94 3.31 19.69
C ARG A 142 -4.39 3.68 20.00
N ASP A 143 -4.60 4.84 20.61
CA ASP A 143 -5.93 5.25 21.06
C ASP A 143 -6.91 5.36 19.89
N GLU A 144 -6.47 5.87 18.75
CA GLU A 144 -7.28 6.01 17.53
C GLU A 144 -7.62 4.64 16.94
N LEU A 145 -6.65 3.74 16.82
CA LEU A 145 -6.83 2.39 16.28
C LEU A 145 -7.70 1.53 17.20
N VAL A 146 -7.56 1.67 18.52
CA VAL A 146 -8.39 0.96 19.50
C VAL A 146 -9.84 1.44 19.42
N ASN A 147 -10.06 2.76 19.35
CA ASN A 147 -11.42 3.31 19.20
C ASN A 147 -12.06 2.84 17.89
N TYR A 148 -11.31 2.87 16.78
CA TYR A 148 -11.77 2.33 15.51
C TYR A 148 -12.19 0.85 15.62
N GLY A 149 -11.35 0.01 16.22
CA GLY A 149 -11.68 -1.41 16.44
C GLY A 149 -12.91 -1.64 17.32
N LEU A 150 -13.12 -0.80 18.35
CA LEU A 150 -14.31 -0.85 19.21
C LEU A 150 -15.59 -0.48 18.45
N ASP A 151 -15.53 0.54 17.59
CA ASP A 151 -16.66 0.94 16.75
C ASP A 151 -17.04 -0.19 15.77
N ARG A 152 -16.04 -0.88 15.22
CA ARG A 152 -16.24 -2.07 14.36
C ARG A 152 -16.93 -3.22 15.09
N LEU A 153 -16.55 -3.50 16.33
CA LEU A 153 -17.16 -4.53 17.17
C LEU A 153 -18.60 -4.18 17.59
N THR A 154 -18.85 -2.92 17.94
CA THR A 154 -20.15 -2.46 18.45
C THR A 154 -21.15 -2.14 17.34
N GLY A 155 -20.68 -1.96 16.11
CA GLY A 155 -21.51 -1.62 14.94
C GLY A 155 -21.93 -0.15 14.90
N ASP A 156 -21.34 0.70 15.74
CA ASP A 156 -21.66 2.13 15.86
C ASP A 156 -20.75 3.00 14.96
N SER A 157 -20.55 2.56 13.72
CA SER A 157 -19.72 3.30 12.76
C SER A 157 -20.46 4.54 12.26
N SER A 158 -19.91 5.73 12.53
CA SER A 158 -20.39 7.01 11.97
C SER A 158 -20.03 7.18 10.48
N ASP A 159 -19.22 6.28 9.91
CA ASP A 159 -18.73 6.34 8.54
C ASP A 159 -19.76 5.79 7.52
N PRO A 160 -20.30 6.61 6.60
CA PRO A 160 -21.31 6.19 5.64
C PRO A 160 -20.80 5.23 4.56
N THR A 161 -19.49 5.11 4.34
CA THR A 161 -18.91 4.17 3.37
C THR A 161 -18.96 2.71 3.86
N ILE A 162 -19.14 2.50 5.17
CA ILE A 162 -19.02 1.20 5.84
C ILE A 162 -20.34 0.42 5.91
N ASN A 163 -21.49 1.10 5.83
CA ASN A 163 -22.82 0.46 5.95
C ASN A 163 -23.19 -0.46 4.75
N GLY A 164 -22.43 -0.44 3.66
CA GLY A 164 -22.68 -1.27 2.47
C GLY A 164 -22.23 -2.74 2.59
N ALA A 165 -21.22 -3.04 3.41
CA ALA A 165 -20.57 -4.36 3.40
C ALA A 165 -21.29 -5.42 4.27
N ARG A 166 -22.12 -5.03 5.23
CA ARG A 166 -22.75 -5.96 6.19
C ARG A 166 -24.07 -6.58 5.70
N SER A 167 -24.66 -6.08 4.62
CA SER A 167 -26.02 -6.49 4.20
C SER A 167 -26.09 -7.72 3.28
N VAL A 168 -24.96 -8.31 2.86
CA VAL A 168 -24.96 -9.40 1.86
C VAL A 168 -24.07 -10.57 2.28
N ARG A 169 -24.38 -11.23 3.40
CA ARG A 169 -23.92 -12.62 3.65
C ARG A 169 -24.86 -13.33 4.63
N SER A 170 -26.15 -13.36 4.29
CA SER A 170 -27.07 -14.35 4.86
C SER A 170 -27.55 -15.26 3.73
N GLY A 171 -26.95 -16.44 3.64
CA GLY A 171 -27.46 -17.56 2.84
C GLY A 171 -26.56 -18.02 1.70
N MET A 172 -25.57 -18.87 1.99
CA MET A 172 -25.30 -20.05 1.16
C MET A 172 -24.33 -20.99 1.88
N THR A 173 -24.85 -22.17 2.25
CA THR A 173 -24.09 -23.31 2.75
C THR A 173 -23.46 -24.05 1.57
N THR A 174 -22.13 -24.04 1.49
CA THR A 174 -21.36 -25.04 0.75
C THR A 174 -20.28 -25.58 1.67
N GLU A 175 -20.38 -26.88 1.98
CA GLU A 175 -19.40 -27.62 2.76
C GLU A 175 -18.05 -27.63 2.01
N GLY A 176 -17.11 -26.87 2.54
CA GLY A 176 -15.69 -26.90 2.24
C GLY A 176 -15.01 -26.21 3.42
N GLY A 177 -14.17 -26.95 4.15
CA GLY A 177 -13.53 -26.47 5.37
C GLY A 177 -12.54 -25.34 5.08
N ALA A 178 -13.05 -24.13 4.88
CA ALA A 178 -12.35 -22.91 5.23
C ALA A 178 -12.73 -22.62 6.68
N GLU A 179 -11.76 -22.60 7.59
CA GLU A 179 -11.99 -22.03 8.91
C GLU A 179 -12.50 -20.60 8.69
N THR A 180 -13.77 -20.35 9.00
CA THR A 180 -14.32 -18.99 8.94
C THR A 180 -13.55 -18.16 9.94
N ALA A 181 -12.91 -17.08 9.48
CA ALA A 181 -12.20 -16.13 10.33
C ALA A 181 -13.05 -15.78 11.55
N SER A 182 -12.45 -15.78 12.74
CA SER A 182 -13.19 -15.44 13.94
C SER A 182 -13.57 -13.95 13.90
N PRO A 183 -14.62 -13.51 14.62
CA PRO A 183 -14.94 -12.09 14.71
C PRO A 183 -13.79 -11.20 15.19
N LEU A 184 -12.83 -11.77 15.94
CA LEU A 184 -11.62 -11.04 16.33
C LEU A 184 -10.62 -10.93 15.19
N ASP A 185 -10.46 -11.96 14.36
CA ASP A 185 -9.57 -11.92 13.20
C ASP A 185 -10.04 -10.87 12.18
N GLU A 186 -11.35 -10.78 11.93
CA GLU A 186 -11.95 -9.75 11.08
C GLU A 186 -11.65 -8.33 11.59
N VAL A 187 -11.77 -8.11 12.90
CA VAL A 187 -11.50 -6.80 13.52
C VAL A 187 -10.02 -6.46 13.49
N MET A 188 -9.14 -7.44 13.71
CA MET A 188 -7.69 -7.23 13.61
C MET A 188 -7.28 -6.90 12.17
N GLU A 189 -7.93 -7.51 11.18
CA GLU A 189 -7.74 -7.17 9.77
C GLU A 189 -8.22 -5.75 9.46
N ASP A 190 -9.39 -5.35 9.98
CA ASP A 190 -9.92 -3.98 9.84
C ASP A 190 -8.95 -2.95 10.46
N ILE A 191 -8.39 -3.24 11.65
CA ILE A 191 -7.39 -2.36 12.31
C ILE A 191 -6.11 -2.26 11.48
N ARG A 192 -5.63 -3.37 10.90
CA ARG A 192 -4.45 -3.37 10.03
C ARG A 192 -4.68 -2.50 8.79
N ARG A 193 -5.85 -2.64 8.14
CA ARG A 193 -6.24 -1.83 6.98
C ARG A 193 -6.34 -0.34 7.33
N GLU A 194 -6.86 -0.04 8.51
CA GLU A 194 -6.93 1.34 9.01
C GLU A 194 -5.53 1.92 9.26
N LEU A 195 -4.61 1.15 9.85
CA LEU A 195 -3.22 1.57 10.01
C LEU A 195 -2.56 1.88 8.66
N VAL A 196 -2.74 1.01 7.66
CA VAL A 196 -2.26 1.23 6.28
C VAL A 196 -2.77 2.58 5.75
N ARG A 197 -4.07 2.84 5.82
CA ARG A 197 -4.67 4.10 5.34
C ARG A 197 -4.13 5.33 6.05
N ARG A 198 -3.97 5.27 7.37
CA ARG A 198 -3.44 6.40 8.16
C ARG A 198 -1.99 6.70 7.84
N VAL A 199 -1.15 5.68 7.70
CA VAL A 199 0.25 5.84 7.29
C VAL A 199 0.32 6.44 5.89
N ALA A 200 -0.46 5.89 4.97
CA ALA A 200 -0.57 6.37 3.60
C ALA A 200 -0.98 7.85 3.54
N ALA A 201 -2.04 8.24 4.26
CA ALA A 201 -2.52 9.63 4.34
C ALA A 201 -1.49 10.58 4.96
N GLY A 202 -0.87 10.19 6.09
CA GLY A 202 0.14 11.01 6.76
C GLY A 202 1.37 11.29 5.89
N ASP A 203 1.78 10.32 5.06
CA ASP A 203 2.82 10.51 4.06
C ASP A 203 2.41 11.51 2.97
N ARG A 204 1.19 11.38 2.42
CA ARG A 204 0.66 12.32 1.41
C ARG A 204 0.55 13.74 1.96
N ASP A 205 0.10 13.89 3.19
CA ASP A 205 -0.03 15.19 3.86
C ASP A 205 1.32 15.87 4.07
N SER A 206 2.34 15.10 4.44
CA SER A 206 3.69 15.61 4.67
C SER A 206 4.42 15.96 3.37
N ASN A 207 4.06 15.31 2.26
CA ASN A 207 4.73 15.44 0.96
C ASN A 207 3.80 15.99 -0.13
N ARG A 208 2.86 16.85 0.24
CA ARG A 208 1.77 17.31 -0.65
C ARG A 208 2.28 17.87 -1.98
N ASP A 209 3.34 18.68 -1.94
CA ASP A 209 3.95 19.28 -3.15
C ASP A 209 4.41 18.22 -4.17
N ILE A 210 4.89 17.06 -3.72
CA ILE A 210 5.33 15.96 -4.60
C ILE A 210 4.11 15.26 -5.20
N TYR A 211 3.06 15.00 -4.40
CA TYR A 211 1.85 14.36 -4.88
C TYR A 211 1.07 15.22 -5.87
N ASP A 212 0.93 16.52 -5.59
CA ASP A 212 0.30 17.49 -6.48
C ASP A 212 1.05 17.52 -7.81
N ALA A 213 2.39 17.56 -7.77
CA ALA A 213 3.17 17.59 -9.00
C ALA A 213 3.11 16.29 -9.81
N LEU A 214 2.84 15.14 -9.17
CA LEU A 214 2.64 13.85 -9.84
C LEU A 214 1.23 13.70 -10.45
N GLU A 215 0.28 14.59 -10.15
CA GLU A 215 -1.03 14.60 -10.81
C GLU A 215 -0.91 15.04 -12.28
N ASP A 216 -0.04 16.00 -12.55
CA ASP A 216 0.13 16.65 -13.87
C ASP A 216 1.13 15.94 -14.81
N GLU A 217 1.70 14.81 -14.39
CA GLU A 217 2.87 14.15 -15.01
C GLU A 217 2.60 12.74 -15.52
#